data_AF-A0A0C1QJJ4-F1
#
_entry.id   AF-A0A0C1QJJ4-F1
#
_cell.length_a   1.000
_cell.length_b   1.000
_cell.length_c   1.000
_cell.angle_alpha   90.00
_cell.angle_beta   90.00
_cell.angle_gamma   90.00
#
_symmetry.space_group_name_H-M   'P 1'
#
loop_
_entity.id
_entity.type
_entity.pdbx_description
1 polymer ?
#
loop_
_entity_poly.entity_id
_entity_poly.type
_entity_poly.pdbx_seq_one_letter_code
_entity_poly.pdbx_strand_id
1 'polypeptide(L)'
;MTSRPTSRIRQIGGVPINIDEELENIGFTSENIKSYISKFMPSNKSGEIIRFLESNKGIWGIAHIPINLELICYAWEDLSREKNYTMSKLYKEISSKLLRRYLTKGKNKEFLSEEAEEIALDEWEECEEIVSKLEELAIEGMKGNEIVIGKEIVTRVLGRNTKEVLKTGIIKNMGEDVHFLHLTFQEYFAARYIAGSLEEVGSDRYKEAVELIREHKYTPYYEVMWWYVAGVLYDRCKGAGNYSA
;
A
#
# COMPACT_ATOMS: atom_id res chain seq x y z
N MET A 1 -23.16 7.08 8.88
CA MET A 1 -21.83 7.63 8.48
C MET A 1 -20.78 6.57 8.75
N THR A 2 -19.71 6.53 7.97
CA THR A 2 -18.56 5.65 8.24
C THR A 2 -17.34 6.50 8.60
N SER A 3 -16.54 6.03 9.55
CA SER A 3 -15.28 6.67 9.93
C SER A 3 -14.28 5.61 10.34
N ARG A 4 -12.99 5.96 10.30
CA ARG A 4 -11.98 5.15 10.98
C ARG A 4 -12.23 5.17 12.49
N PRO A 5 -11.92 4.10 13.23
CA PRO A 5 -11.99 4.11 14.69
C PRO A 5 -11.16 5.24 15.32
N THR A 6 -10.07 5.60 14.65
CA THR A 6 -9.13 6.66 15.02
C THR A 6 -9.64 8.07 14.73
N SER A 7 -10.66 8.20 13.88
CA SER A 7 -11.24 9.48 13.44
C SER A 7 -12.74 9.53 13.72
N ARG A 8 -13.15 9.19 14.94
CA ARG A 8 -14.58 9.18 15.33
C ARG A 8 -15.21 10.54 15.08
N ILE A 9 -16.30 10.54 14.32
CA ILE A 9 -17.01 11.77 13.99
C ILE A 9 -17.92 12.12 15.17
N ARG A 10 -17.66 13.27 15.80
CA ARG A 10 -18.47 13.80 16.92
C ARG A 10 -19.20 15.09 16.58
N GLN A 11 -18.87 15.71 15.46
CA GLN A 11 -19.47 16.94 14.97
C GLN A 11 -19.36 17.02 13.44
N ILE A 12 -20.30 17.73 12.80
CA ILE A 12 -20.28 18.07 11.38
C ILE A 12 -20.49 19.58 11.28
N GLY A 13 -19.56 20.31 10.63
CA GLY A 13 -19.66 21.77 10.51
C GLY A 13 -19.68 22.51 11.86
N GLY A 14 -19.03 21.96 12.89
CA GLY A 14 -19.03 22.51 14.24
C GLY A 14 -20.31 22.24 15.04
N VAL A 15 -21.30 21.56 14.44
CA VAL A 15 -22.52 21.14 15.12
C VAL A 15 -22.32 19.73 15.69
N PRO A 16 -22.49 19.52 17.01
CA PRO A 16 -22.46 18.19 17.60
C PRO A 16 -23.50 17.30 16.94
N ILE A 17 -23.11 16.07 16.60
CA ILE A 17 -24.06 15.09 16.09
C ILE A 17 -24.53 14.18 17.22
N ASN A 18 -25.83 13.93 17.28
CA ASN A 18 -26.37 12.88 18.12
C ASN A 18 -26.33 11.56 17.33
N ILE A 19 -25.69 10.54 17.88
CA ILE A 19 -25.57 9.22 17.26
C ILE A 19 -26.51 8.28 18.00
N ASP A 20 -27.56 7.83 17.31
CA ASP A 20 -28.54 6.91 17.90
C ASP A 20 -27.98 5.48 18.03
N GLU A 21 -27.15 5.05 17.07
CA GLU A 21 -26.51 3.74 17.06
C GLU A 21 -25.07 3.82 16.52
N GLU A 22 -24.13 3.15 17.19
CA GLU A 22 -22.74 2.99 16.76
C GLU A 22 -22.47 1.50 16.52
N LEU A 23 -22.05 1.16 15.29
CA LEU A 23 -21.68 -0.20 14.89
C LEU A 23 -20.21 -0.22 14.51
N GLU A 24 -19.49 -1.22 15.00
CA GLU A 24 -18.08 -1.44 14.67
C GLU A 24 -17.94 -2.58 13.67
N ASN A 25 -17.27 -2.30 12.54
CA ASN A 25 -16.86 -3.36 11.61
C ASN A 25 -15.55 -3.99 12.09
N ILE A 26 -15.65 -5.19 12.66
CA ILE A 26 -14.52 -5.94 13.21
C ILE A 26 -13.76 -6.79 12.17
N GLY A 27 -14.13 -6.70 10.89
CA GLY A 27 -13.53 -7.50 9.81
C GLY A 27 -14.09 -8.91 9.69
N PHE A 28 -13.36 -9.78 9.00
CA PHE A 28 -13.74 -11.16 8.77
C PHE A 28 -13.37 -12.07 9.93
N THR A 29 -14.22 -13.04 10.25
CA THR A 29 -13.83 -14.18 11.09
C THR A 29 -12.99 -15.18 10.30
N SER A 30 -12.36 -16.13 11.00
CA SER A 30 -11.65 -17.25 10.38
C SER A 30 -12.52 -18.03 9.39
N GLU A 31 -13.80 -18.22 9.71
CA GLU A 31 -14.79 -18.88 8.86
C GLU A 31 -15.15 -18.02 7.65
N ASN A 32 -15.25 -16.69 7.81
CA ASN A 32 -15.46 -15.79 6.69
C ASN A 32 -14.28 -15.82 5.72
N ILE A 33 -13.03 -15.85 6.21
CA ILE A 33 -11.83 -15.98 5.37
C ILE A 33 -11.91 -17.26 4.53
N LYS A 34 -12.17 -18.41 5.18
CA LYS A 34 -12.31 -19.71 4.49
C LYS A 34 -13.43 -19.68 3.46
N SER A 35 -14.60 -19.16 3.84
CA SER A 35 -15.75 -19.03 2.94
C SER A 35 -15.47 -18.11 1.75
N TYR A 36 -14.75 -17.02 1.96
CA TYR A 36 -14.34 -16.10 0.90
C TYR A 36 -13.42 -16.80 -0.10
N ILE A 37 -12.35 -17.45 0.40
CA ILE A 37 -11.39 -18.16 -0.45
C ILE A 37 -12.08 -19.28 -1.24
N SER A 38 -12.89 -20.10 -0.58
CA SER A 38 -13.64 -21.17 -1.25
C SER A 38 -14.61 -20.66 -2.32
N LYS A 39 -15.13 -19.44 -2.17
CA LYS A 39 -16.09 -18.85 -3.11
C LYS A 39 -15.42 -18.16 -4.30
N PHE A 40 -14.32 -17.45 -4.07
CA PHE A 40 -13.72 -16.56 -5.08
C PHE A 40 -12.42 -17.07 -5.69
N MET A 41 -11.76 -18.07 -5.08
CA MET A 41 -10.53 -18.66 -5.62
C MET A 41 -10.82 -20.01 -6.32
N PRO A 42 -10.01 -20.39 -7.33
CA PRO A 42 -10.13 -21.68 -7.99
C PRO A 42 -10.01 -22.85 -6.99
N SER A 43 -10.87 -23.86 -7.12
CA SER A 43 -10.96 -24.99 -6.17
C SER A 43 -9.63 -25.72 -5.94
N ASN A 44 -8.76 -25.77 -6.95
CA ASN A 44 -7.43 -26.37 -6.83
C ASN A 44 -6.45 -25.52 -6.01
N LYS A 45 -6.64 -24.20 -5.92
CA LYS A 45 -5.78 -23.28 -5.15
C LYS A 45 -6.34 -22.97 -3.76
N SER A 46 -7.66 -22.99 -3.58
CA SER A 46 -8.31 -22.59 -2.32
C SER A 46 -7.77 -23.32 -1.10
N GLY A 47 -7.57 -24.64 -1.21
CA GLY A 47 -7.02 -25.43 -0.10
C GLY A 47 -5.57 -25.09 0.24
N GLU A 48 -4.75 -24.69 -0.74
CA GLU A 48 -3.36 -24.29 -0.53
C GLU A 48 -3.26 -22.93 0.14
N ILE A 49 -4.06 -21.96 -0.33
CA ILE A 49 -4.13 -20.61 0.25
C ILE A 49 -4.53 -20.69 1.73
N ILE A 50 -5.56 -21.47 2.05
CA ILE A 50 -6.02 -21.65 3.44
C ILE A 50 -4.91 -22.25 4.30
N ARG A 51 -4.24 -23.33 3.84
CA ARG A 51 -3.15 -23.97 4.60
C ARG A 51 -2.00 -23.02 4.85
N PHE A 52 -1.61 -22.21 3.87
CA PHE A 52 -0.57 -21.22 4.06
C PHE A 52 -0.94 -20.16 5.07
N LEU A 53 -2.15 -19.62 4.94
CA LEU A 53 -2.67 -18.61 5.82
C LEU A 53 -2.66 -19.12 7.27
N GLU A 54 -3.18 -20.33 7.51
CA GLU A 54 -3.18 -20.95 8.84
C GLU A 54 -1.77 -21.27 9.37
N SER A 55 -0.81 -21.56 8.48
CA SER A 55 0.58 -21.87 8.85
C SER A 55 1.43 -20.63 9.15
N ASN A 56 0.97 -19.43 8.80
CA ASN A 56 1.73 -18.18 8.92
C ASN A 56 0.95 -17.14 9.73
N LYS A 57 1.18 -17.10 11.06
CA LYS A 57 0.43 -16.27 12.00
C LYS A 57 0.40 -14.77 11.66
N GLY A 58 1.47 -14.23 11.09
CA GLY A 58 1.56 -12.82 10.70
C GLY A 58 0.56 -12.46 9.60
N ILE A 59 0.64 -13.16 8.46
CA ILE A 59 -0.29 -12.95 7.34
C ILE A 59 -1.71 -13.41 7.66
N TRP A 60 -1.88 -14.39 8.55
CA TRP A 60 -3.19 -14.77 9.09
C TRP A 60 -3.90 -13.61 9.76
N GLY A 61 -3.22 -12.93 10.70
CA GLY A 61 -3.78 -11.76 11.38
C GLY A 61 -4.16 -10.65 10.40
N ILE A 62 -3.36 -10.47 9.35
CA ILE A 62 -3.58 -9.47 8.31
C ILE A 62 -4.81 -9.80 7.44
N ALA A 63 -5.06 -11.09 7.17
CA ALA A 63 -6.18 -11.59 6.34
C ALA A 63 -7.56 -11.37 6.97
N HIS A 64 -7.65 -11.06 8.26
CA HIS A 64 -8.92 -10.66 8.89
C HIS A 64 -9.45 -9.31 8.37
N ILE A 65 -8.60 -8.50 7.73
CA ILE A 65 -9.01 -7.27 7.04
C ILE A 65 -9.39 -7.65 5.59
N PRO A 66 -10.65 -7.47 5.15
CA PRO A 66 -11.13 -7.97 3.86
C PRO A 66 -10.31 -7.54 2.64
N ILE A 67 -9.90 -6.26 2.57
CA ILE A 67 -9.07 -5.78 1.46
C ILE A 67 -7.70 -6.47 1.46
N ASN A 68 -7.11 -6.73 2.63
CA ASN A 68 -5.83 -7.44 2.67
C ASN A 68 -6.00 -8.90 2.26
N LEU A 69 -7.11 -9.56 2.64
CA LEU A 69 -7.41 -10.92 2.16
C LEU A 69 -7.49 -10.97 0.63
N GLU A 70 -8.20 -10.03 0.02
CA GLU A 70 -8.29 -9.92 -1.44
C GLU A 70 -6.91 -9.78 -2.08
N LEU A 71 -6.07 -8.89 -1.53
CA LEU A 71 -4.72 -8.67 -2.03
C LEU A 71 -3.80 -9.89 -1.82
N ILE A 72 -3.93 -10.60 -0.70
CA ILE A 72 -3.21 -11.85 -0.44
C ILE A 72 -3.63 -12.92 -1.45
N CYS A 73 -4.93 -13.09 -1.68
CA CYS A 73 -5.45 -13.99 -2.70
C CYS A 73 -4.91 -13.65 -4.10
N TYR A 74 -4.85 -12.36 -4.44
CA TYR A 74 -4.30 -11.88 -5.71
C TYR A 74 -2.79 -12.16 -5.86
N ALA A 75 -2.01 -11.96 -4.79
CA ALA A 75 -0.56 -12.10 -4.78
C ALA A 75 -0.07 -13.46 -4.25
N TRP A 76 -0.96 -14.44 -4.07
CA TRP A 76 -0.70 -15.69 -3.37
C TRP A 76 0.58 -16.42 -3.78
N GLU A 77 0.81 -16.60 -5.09
CA GLU A 77 1.95 -17.35 -5.62
C GLU A 77 3.31 -16.68 -5.37
N ASP A 78 3.33 -15.35 -5.31
CA ASP A 78 4.51 -14.58 -4.94
C ASP A 78 4.70 -14.63 -3.41
N LEU A 79 3.60 -14.56 -2.65
CA LEU A 79 3.59 -14.58 -1.20
C LEU A 79 3.84 -15.96 -0.58
N SER A 80 3.66 -17.05 -1.31
CA SER A 80 3.83 -18.40 -0.74
C SER A 80 5.31 -18.75 -0.48
N ARG A 81 6.25 -17.93 -0.95
CA ARG A 81 7.71 -18.20 -0.92
C ARG A 81 8.40 -17.74 0.36
N GLU A 82 7.77 -16.86 1.13
CA GLU A 82 8.34 -16.32 2.37
C GLU A 82 7.61 -16.85 3.62
N LYS A 83 8.26 -16.71 4.78
CA LYS A 83 7.75 -17.23 6.07
C LYS A 83 7.25 -16.15 7.02
N ASN A 84 7.73 -14.92 6.90
CA ASN A 84 7.43 -13.84 7.83
C ASN A 84 6.90 -12.63 7.09
N TYR A 85 5.72 -12.17 7.51
CA TYR A 85 4.97 -11.08 6.90
C TYR A 85 4.60 -10.01 7.91
N THR A 86 4.97 -8.78 7.58
CA THR A 86 4.44 -7.55 8.17
C THR A 86 3.47 -6.90 7.17
N MET A 87 2.67 -5.93 7.63
CA MET A 87 1.86 -5.11 6.74
C MET A 87 2.72 -4.41 5.67
N SER A 88 3.86 -3.82 6.04
CA SER A 88 4.76 -3.16 5.08
C SER A 88 5.27 -4.13 4.01
N LYS A 89 5.67 -5.34 4.42
CA LYS A 89 6.15 -6.36 3.49
C LYS A 89 5.04 -6.84 2.56
N LEU A 90 3.82 -7.06 3.06
CA LEU A 90 2.69 -7.41 2.22
C LEU A 90 2.48 -6.37 1.10
N TYR A 91 2.44 -5.09 1.45
CA TYR A 91 2.25 -4.01 0.48
C TYR A 91 3.45 -3.86 -0.47
N LYS A 92 4.68 -4.11 0.01
CA LYS A 92 5.86 -4.22 -0.85
C LYS A 92 5.70 -5.32 -1.90
N GLU A 93 5.36 -6.54 -1.52
CA GLU A 93 5.22 -7.67 -2.46
C GLU A 93 4.08 -7.44 -3.47
N ILE A 94 2.94 -6.89 -3.02
CA ILE A 94 1.83 -6.59 -3.93
C ILE A 94 2.23 -5.47 -4.91
N SER A 95 2.88 -4.41 -4.43
CA SER A 95 3.39 -3.35 -5.29
C SER A 95 4.41 -3.88 -6.30
N SER A 96 5.35 -4.74 -5.87
CA SER A 96 6.29 -5.44 -6.77
C SER A 96 5.54 -6.19 -7.88
N LYS A 97 4.53 -6.99 -7.53
CA LYS A 97 3.71 -7.71 -8.50
C LYS A 97 3.02 -6.78 -9.51
N LEU A 98 2.50 -5.63 -9.06
CA LEU A 98 1.86 -4.64 -9.93
C LEU A 98 2.87 -3.97 -10.87
N LEU A 99 4.05 -3.60 -10.37
CA LEU A 99 5.13 -3.01 -11.17
C LEU A 99 5.66 -4.02 -12.21
N ARG A 100 5.90 -5.27 -11.81
CA ARG A 100 6.31 -6.36 -12.72
C ARG A 100 5.28 -6.57 -13.84
N ARG A 101 3.99 -6.57 -13.50
CA ARG A 101 2.90 -6.66 -14.49
C ARG A 101 2.88 -5.46 -15.45
N TYR A 102 3.20 -4.27 -14.96
CA TYR A 102 3.30 -3.08 -15.80
C TYR A 102 4.48 -3.19 -16.78
N LEU A 103 5.66 -3.58 -16.30
CA LEU A 103 6.86 -3.77 -17.13
C LEU A 103 6.65 -4.84 -18.22
N THR A 104 6.05 -5.98 -17.86
CA THR A 104 5.79 -7.07 -18.82
C THR A 104 4.71 -6.74 -19.85
N LYS A 105 3.79 -5.83 -19.55
CA LYS A 105 2.81 -5.32 -20.53
C LYS A 105 3.41 -4.24 -21.45
N GLY A 106 4.39 -3.48 -20.96
CA GLY A 106 5.06 -2.43 -21.72
C GLY A 106 6.10 -2.97 -22.72
N LYS A 107 6.77 -4.08 -22.39
CA LYS A 107 7.68 -4.80 -23.28
C LYS A 107 6.83 -5.73 -24.17
N ASN A 108 6.89 -5.58 -25.50
CA ASN A 108 6.13 -6.42 -26.44
C ASN A 108 6.32 -7.91 -26.10
N LYS A 109 5.20 -8.64 -25.99
CA LYS A 109 5.12 -10.09 -25.70
C LYS A 109 5.85 -11.01 -26.69
N GLU A 110 6.48 -10.48 -27.73
CA GLU A 110 7.04 -11.29 -28.83
C GLU A 110 8.38 -11.98 -28.50
N PHE A 111 8.99 -11.74 -27.33
CA PHE A 111 10.35 -12.24 -27.07
C PHE A 111 10.62 -12.94 -25.74
N LEU A 112 9.61 -13.29 -24.93
CA LEU A 112 9.89 -13.92 -23.63
C LEU A 112 8.96 -15.13 -23.41
N SER A 113 9.56 -16.33 -23.48
CA SER A 113 8.92 -17.55 -22.99
C SER A 113 8.73 -17.46 -21.47
N GLU A 114 7.87 -18.29 -20.90
CA GLU A 114 7.62 -18.37 -19.45
C GLU A 114 8.92 -18.63 -18.65
N GLU A 115 10.00 -19.14 -19.28
CA GLU A 115 11.32 -19.30 -18.66
C GLU A 115 12.15 -18.00 -18.57
N ALA A 116 11.81 -16.93 -19.30
CA ALA A 116 12.54 -15.66 -19.27
C ALA A 116 12.02 -14.67 -18.21
N GLU A 117 11.00 -15.04 -17.44
CA GLU A 117 10.55 -14.32 -16.23
C GLU A 117 11.62 -14.32 -15.11
N GLU A 118 12.68 -15.12 -15.26
CA GLU A 118 13.75 -15.32 -14.26
C GLU A 118 15.03 -14.52 -14.55
N ILE A 119 14.99 -13.50 -15.42
CA ILE A 119 16.02 -12.46 -15.39
C ILE A 119 15.65 -11.52 -14.23
N ALA A 120 16.49 -11.49 -13.20
CA ALA A 120 16.37 -10.67 -11.99
C ALA A 120 16.35 -9.16 -12.29
N LEU A 121 15.30 -8.69 -12.95
CA LEU A 121 14.94 -7.28 -13.04
C LEU A 121 14.43 -6.87 -11.67
N ASP A 122 15.14 -5.95 -11.02
CA ASP A 122 14.57 -5.26 -9.86
C ASP A 122 13.52 -4.27 -10.38
N GLU A 123 12.25 -4.67 -10.28
CA GLU A 123 11.11 -3.89 -10.72
C GLU A 123 11.00 -2.52 -10.03
N TRP A 124 11.60 -2.36 -8.84
CA TRP A 124 11.63 -1.08 -8.15
C TRP A 124 12.66 -0.14 -8.76
N GLU A 125 13.82 -0.65 -9.17
CA GLU A 125 14.86 0.12 -9.88
C GLU A 125 14.36 0.54 -11.27
N GLU A 126 13.83 -0.41 -12.04
CA GLU A 126 13.30 -0.13 -13.40
C GLU A 126 12.11 0.84 -13.38
N CYS A 127 11.35 0.88 -12.29
CA CYS A 127 10.22 1.79 -12.11
C CYS A 127 10.52 2.98 -11.20
N GLU A 128 11.79 3.31 -10.92
CA GLU A 128 12.15 4.32 -9.91
C GLU A 128 11.43 5.66 -10.13
N GLU A 129 11.42 6.19 -11.36
CA GLU A 129 10.72 7.44 -11.69
C GLU A 129 9.21 7.35 -11.39
N ILE A 130 8.57 6.24 -11.75
CA ILE A 130 7.13 6.00 -11.54
C ILE A 130 6.83 5.87 -10.05
N VAL A 131 7.67 5.13 -9.32
CA VAL A 131 7.54 4.93 -7.87
C VAL A 131 7.72 6.25 -7.14
N SER A 132 8.72 7.06 -7.50
CA SER A 132 8.94 8.39 -6.94
C SER A 132 7.71 9.29 -7.12
N LYS A 133 7.06 9.24 -8.30
CA LYS A 133 5.80 9.95 -8.55
C LYS A 133 4.62 9.44 -7.73
N LEU A 134 4.52 8.14 -7.49
CA LEU A 134 3.51 7.57 -6.59
C LEU A 134 3.75 7.99 -5.14
N GLU A 135 5.00 8.01 -4.69
CA GLU A 135 5.40 8.45 -3.35
C GLU A 135 5.08 9.94 -3.12
N GLU A 136 5.44 10.81 -4.07
CA GLU A 136 5.14 12.25 -4.04
C GLU A 136 3.63 12.50 -4.07
N LEU A 137 2.89 11.80 -4.94
CA LEU A 137 1.44 11.95 -5.03
C LEU A 137 0.76 11.52 -3.73
N ALA A 138 1.21 10.40 -3.16
CA ALA A 138 0.67 9.85 -1.94
C ALA A 138 0.84 10.80 -0.75
N ILE A 139 2.04 11.37 -0.56
CA ILE A 139 2.28 12.26 0.57
C ILE A 139 1.49 13.58 0.43
N GLU A 140 1.34 14.11 -0.79
CA GLU A 140 0.51 15.31 -1.02
C GLU A 140 -0.96 15.04 -0.71
N GLY A 141 -1.50 13.90 -1.15
CA GLY A 141 -2.86 13.48 -0.76
C GLY A 141 -3.00 13.30 0.75
N MET A 142 -1.99 12.73 1.42
CA MET A 142 -1.99 12.57 2.88
C MET A 142 -1.95 13.93 3.60
N LYS A 143 -1.14 14.91 3.18
CA LYS A 143 -1.10 16.26 3.76
C LYS A 143 -2.43 17.00 3.58
N GLY A 144 -3.07 16.84 2.42
CA GLY A 144 -4.37 17.45 2.12
C GLY A 144 -5.58 16.77 2.78
N ASN A 145 -5.40 15.62 3.44
CA ASN A 145 -6.51 14.76 3.87
C ASN A 145 -7.42 14.36 2.69
N GLU A 146 -6.83 14.09 1.54
CA GLU A 146 -7.50 13.81 0.27
C GLU A 146 -7.38 12.31 -0.09
N ILE A 147 -8.51 11.60 -0.13
CA ILE A 147 -8.58 10.24 -0.70
C ILE A 147 -8.65 10.29 -2.23
N VAL A 148 -9.36 11.29 -2.75
CA VAL A 148 -9.41 11.62 -4.18
C VAL A 148 -8.57 12.88 -4.35
N ILE A 149 -7.44 12.72 -5.02
CA ILE A 149 -6.42 13.76 -5.19
C ILE A 149 -6.76 14.59 -6.41
N GLY A 150 -6.91 15.90 -6.16
CA GLY A 150 -7.40 16.84 -7.16
C GLY A 150 -6.45 17.05 -8.34
N LYS A 151 -7.01 17.37 -9.52
CA LYS A 151 -6.30 17.67 -10.77
C LYS A 151 -5.05 18.56 -10.61
N GLU A 152 -5.10 19.58 -9.75
CA GLU A 152 -3.97 20.50 -9.55
C GLU A 152 -2.72 19.75 -9.06
N ILE A 153 -2.89 18.95 -8.01
CA ILE A 153 -1.82 18.11 -7.45
C ILE A 153 -1.40 17.05 -8.48
N VAL A 154 -2.36 16.40 -9.13
CA VAL A 154 -2.09 15.38 -10.17
C VAL A 154 -1.23 15.96 -11.30
N THR A 155 -1.58 17.15 -11.79
CA THR A 155 -0.86 17.80 -12.89
C THR A 155 0.53 18.24 -12.45
N ARG A 156 0.66 18.78 -11.24
CA ARG A 156 1.94 19.22 -10.65
C ARG A 156 2.89 18.03 -10.42
N VAL A 157 2.38 16.97 -9.82
CA VAL A 157 3.19 15.82 -9.41
C VAL A 157 3.44 14.87 -10.58
N LEU A 158 2.38 14.37 -11.23
CA LEU A 158 2.51 13.36 -12.29
C LEU A 158 2.86 13.98 -13.65
N GLY A 159 2.34 15.17 -13.96
CA GLY A 159 2.58 15.86 -15.23
C GLY A 159 2.43 14.95 -16.44
N ARG A 160 3.48 14.86 -17.27
CA ARG A 160 3.53 14.01 -18.47
C ARG A 160 3.47 12.51 -18.17
N ASN A 161 3.85 12.09 -16.97
CA ASN A 161 3.92 10.69 -16.56
C ASN A 161 2.56 10.12 -16.13
N THR A 162 1.50 10.95 -16.06
CA THR A 162 0.15 10.55 -15.61
C THR A 162 -0.34 9.24 -16.26
N LYS A 163 -0.18 9.10 -17.58
CA LYS A 163 -0.61 7.89 -18.30
C LYS A 163 0.18 6.65 -17.91
N GLU A 164 1.50 6.77 -17.74
CA GLU A 164 2.35 5.64 -17.35
C GLU A 164 2.07 5.20 -15.91
N VAL A 165 1.91 6.16 -14.99
CA VAL A 165 1.57 5.87 -13.59
C VAL A 165 0.20 5.19 -13.49
N LEU A 166 -0.80 5.61 -14.28
CA LEU A 166 -2.11 4.94 -14.34
C LEU A 166 -2.01 3.49 -14.85
N LYS A 167 -1.10 3.19 -15.79
CA LYS A 167 -0.91 1.83 -16.32
C LYS A 167 -0.39 0.84 -15.28
N THR A 168 0.26 1.31 -14.20
CA THR A 168 0.66 0.46 -13.07
C THR A 168 -0.54 -0.22 -12.40
N GLY A 169 -1.72 0.44 -12.45
CA GLY A 169 -2.92 0.01 -11.75
C GLY A 169 -2.92 0.29 -10.25
N ILE A 170 -1.87 0.91 -9.70
CA ILE A 170 -1.77 1.33 -8.30
C ILE A 170 -2.70 2.52 -8.01
N ILE A 171 -2.88 3.40 -8.99
CA ILE A 171 -3.86 4.49 -8.96
C ILE A 171 -4.91 4.30 -10.06
N LYS A 172 -6.08 4.91 -9.87
CA LYS A 172 -7.20 4.94 -10.81
C LYS A 172 -7.63 6.37 -11.06
N ASN A 173 -8.11 6.62 -12.27
CA ASN A 173 -8.66 7.91 -12.65
C ASN A 173 -10.14 8.02 -12.24
N MET A 174 -10.51 9.21 -11.77
CA MET A 174 -11.89 9.62 -11.52
C MET A 174 -12.10 10.98 -12.19
N GLY A 175 -12.38 10.97 -13.50
CA GLY A 175 -12.33 12.20 -14.29
C GLY A 175 -10.89 12.71 -14.43
N GLU A 176 -10.66 13.95 -14.01
CA GLU A 176 -9.32 14.58 -13.98
C GLU A 176 -8.59 14.37 -12.64
N ASP A 177 -9.29 13.82 -11.65
CA ASP A 177 -8.74 13.47 -10.35
C ASP A 177 -8.28 12.02 -10.33
N VAL A 178 -7.51 11.64 -9.32
CA VAL A 178 -7.03 10.27 -9.14
C VAL A 178 -7.20 9.80 -7.70
N HIS A 179 -7.32 8.50 -7.51
CA HIS A 179 -7.23 7.90 -6.19
C HIS A 179 -6.38 6.63 -6.24
N PHE A 180 -5.77 6.27 -5.12
CA PHE A 180 -5.10 4.98 -4.98
C PHE A 180 -6.13 3.84 -5.00
N LEU A 181 -5.71 2.64 -5.41
CA LEU A 181 -6.55 1.44 -5.41
C LEU A 181 -7.25 1.24 -4.06
N HIS A 182 -6.55 1.57 -2.98
CA HIS A 182 -7.09 1.66 -1.63
C HIS A 182 -6.28 2.67 -0.82
N LEU A 183 -6.88 3.26 0.21
CA LEU A 183 -6.21 4.24 1.09
C LEU A 183 -4.92 3.69 1.72
N THR A 184 -4.85 2.40 1.99
CA THR A 184 -3.62 1.77 2.51
C THR A 184 -2.47 1.77 1.52
N PHE A 185 -2.73 1.79 0.20
CA PHE A 185 -1.66 2.03 -0.78
C PHE A 185 -1.15 3.46 -0.71
N GLN A 186 -2.06 4.45 -0.58
CA GLN A 186 -1.68 5.84 -0.37
C GLN A 186 -0.82 5.98 0.91
N GLU A 187 -1.24 5.37 2.01
CA GLU A 187 -0.47 5.37 3.26
C GLU A 187 0.89 4.69 3.12
N TYR A 188 0.96 3.57 2.41
CA TYR A 188 2.22 2.86 2.17
C TYR A 188 3.19 3.66 1.29
N PHE A 189 2.74 4.25 0.18
CA PHE A 189 3.60 5.08 -0.68
C PHE A 189 4.00 6.39 -0.01
N ALA A 190 3.11 7.02 0.77
CA ALA A 190 3.46 8.18 1.59
C ALA A 190 4.50 7.83 2.66
N ALA A 191 4.40 6.64 3.28
CA ALA A 191 5.39 6.17 4.22
C ALA A 191 6.76 5.94 3.56
N ARG A 192 6.81 5.43 2.33
CA ARG A 192 8.05 5.30 1.57
C ARG A 192 8.67 6.67 1.25
N TYR A 193 7.84 7.66 0.90
CA TYR A 193 8.30 9.04 0.73
C TYR A 193 9.01 9.54 1.99
N ILE A 194 8.38 9.39 3.16
CA ILE A 194 8.95 9.83 4.44
C ILE A 194 10.24 9.05 4.76
N ALA A 195 10.24 7.73 4.60
CA ALA A 195 11.42 6.92 4.85
C ALA A 195 12.62 7.35 3.98
N GLY A 196 12.41 7.63 2.69
CA GLY A 196 13.44 8.19 1.81
C GLY A 196 13.88 9.59 2.20
N SER A 197 12.92 10.44 2.60
CA SER A 197 13.21 11.79 3.08
C SER A 197 14.15 11.79 4.30
N LEU A 198 14.02 10.79 5.18
CA LEU A 198 14.85 10.66 6.39
C LEU A 198 16.30 10.24 6.09
N GLU A 199 16.57 9.66 4.92
CA GLU A 199 17.92 9.30 4.48
C GLU A 199 18.67 10.50 3.86
N GLU A 200 17.95 11.49 3.36
CA GLU A 200 18.49 12.70 2.72
C GLU A 200 18.81 13.82 3.73
N VAL A 201 19.55 13.51 4.81
CA VAL A 201 19.78 14.44 5.93
C VAL A 201 20.26 15.82 5.47
N GLY A 202 19.51 16.86 5.84
CA GLY A 202 19.80 18.26 5.53
C GLY A 202 19.13 18.82 4.27
N SER A 203 18.52 17.97 3.44
CA SER A 203 17.71 18.42 2.31
C SER A 203 16.42 19.12 2.78
N ASP A 204 15.77 19.85 1.88
CA ASP A 204 14.47 20.45 2.19
C ASP A 204 13.38 19.39 2.41
N ARG A 205 13.48 18.27 1.69
CA ARG A 205 12.63 17.09 1.87
C ARG A 205 12.80 16.46 3.26
N TYR A 206 14.04 16.38 3.77
CA TYR A 206 14.31 15.92 5.13
C TYR A 206 13.66 16.85 6.17
N LYS A 207 13.83 18.17 6.02
CA LYS A 207 13.24 19.15 6.95
C LYS A 207 11.72 19.04 6.98
N GLU A 208 11.09 18.92 5.80
CA GLU A 208 9.65 18.76 5.68
C GLU A 208 9.15 17.47 6.36
N ALA A 209 9.84 16.34 6.14
CA ALA A 209 9.50 15.08 6.80
C ALA A 209 9.62 15.17 8.33
N VAL A 210 10.66 15.84 8.84
CA VAL A 210 10.86 16.05 10.29
C VAL A 210 9.76 16.93 10.88
N GLU A 211 9.37 18.02 10.22
CA GLU A 211 8.25 18.86 10.68
C GLU A 211 6.93 18.06 10.68
N LEU A 212 6.64 17.31 9.61
CA LEU A 212 5.44 16.48 9.55
C LEU A 212 5.39 15.46 10.69
N ILE A 213 6.52 14.80 11.01
CA ILE A 213 6.60 13.89 12.15
C ILE A 213 6.39 14.64 13.46
N ARG A 214 7.02 15.81 13.63
CA ARG A 214 6.90 16.60 14.86
C ARG A 214 5.46 17.01 15.14
N GLU A 215 4.76 17.47 14.12
CA GLU A 215 3.38 17.97 14.20
C GLU A 215 2.37 16.82 14.31
N HIS A 216 2.58 15.72 13.58
CA HIS A 216 1.54 14.72 13.35
C HIS A 216 1.83 13.29 13.87
N LYS A 217 2.93 13.05 14.59
CA LYS A 217 3.26 11.72 15.15
C LYS A 217 2.16 11.10 16.04
N TYR A 218 1.29 11.92 16.64
CA TYR A 218 0.17 11.47 17.48
C TYR A 218 -1.19 11.76 16.86
N THR A 219 -1.23 12.27 15.63
CA THR A 219 -2.48 12.51 14.91
C THR A 219 -3.00 11.16 14.41
N PRO A 220 -4.19 10.69 14.85
CA PRO A 220 -4.66 9.34 14.54
C PRO A 220 -4.90 9.07 13.05
N TYR A 221 -5.10 10.13 12.27
CA TYR A 221 -5.22 10.04 10.81
C TYR A 221 -3.96 9.45 10.14
N TYR A 222 -2.75 9.76 10.64
CA TYR A 222 -1.48 9.30 10.07
C TYR A 222 -0.97 7.98 10.68
N GLU A 223 -1.69 7.40 11.64
CA GLU A 223 -1.20 6.26 12.43
C GLU A 223 -0.75 5.07 11.57
N VAL A 224 -1.57 4.67 10.60
CA VAL A 224 -1.24 3.54 9.70
C VAL A 224 -0.04 3.86 8.81
N MET A 225 0.08 5.10 8.34
CA MET A 225 1.25 5.56 7.60
C MET A 225 2.52 5.44 8.45
N TRP A 226 2.47 5.81 9.74
CA TRP A 226 3.61 5.66 10.66
C TRP A 226 4.02 4.20 10.89
N TRP A 227 3.06 3.28 10.95
CA TRP A 227 3.37 1.85 11.00
C TRP A 227 4.12 1.39 9.74
N TYR A 228 3.72 1.87 8.56
CA TYR A 228 4.45 1.60 7.32
C TYR A 228 5.83 2.25 7.31
N VAL A 229 6.01 3.47 7.83
CA VAL A 229 7.34 4.12 7.89
C VAL A 229 8.31 3.25 8.68
N ALA A 230 7.90 2.77 9.86
CA ALA A 230 8.73 1.88 10.67
C ALA A 230 9.09 0.59 9.91
N GLY A 231 8.13 -0.02 9.22
CA GLY A 231 8.36 -1.23 8.43
C GLY A 231 9.27 -1.01 7.22
N VAL A 232 9.12 0.10 6.50
CA VAL A 232 9.97 0.45 5.36
C VAL A 232 11.40 0.73 5.81
N LEU A 233 11.59 1.49 6.90
CA LEU A 233 12.93 1.74 7.47
C LEU A 233 13.60 0.44 7.93
N TYR A 234 12.86 -0.45 8.60
CA TYR A 234 13.36 -1.77 8.99
C TYR A 234 13.92 -2.56 7.79
N ASP A 235 13.17 -2.60 6.69
CA ASP A 235 13.56 -3.31 5.47
C ASP A 235 14.80 -2.69 4.80
N ARG A 236 14.88 -1.35 4.76
CA ARG A 236 16.03 -0.63 4.19
C ARG A 236 17.29 -0.84 5.02
N CYS A 237 17.20 -0.72 6.35
CA CYS A 237 18.31 -1.03 7.25
C CYS A 237 18.80 -2.48 7.09
N LYS A 238 17.88 -3.41 6.79
CA LYS A 238 18.21 -4.83 6.62
C LYS A 238 18.95 -5.07 5.31
N GLY A 239 18.51 -4.43 4.24
CA GLY A 239 19.20 -4.46 2.95
C GLY A 239 20.61 -3.86 3.01
N ALA A 240 20.80 -2.81 3.82
CA ALA A 240 22.10 -2.15 4.00
C ALA A 240 23.10 -2.94 4.87
N GLY A 241 22.70 -4.07 5.46
CA GLY A 241 23.57 -4.84 6.36
C GLY A 241 23.81 -4.19 7.73
N ASN A 242 23.05 -3.15 8.10
CA ASN A 242 23.24 -2.38 9.34
C ASN A 242 22.62 -3.05 10.58
N TYR A 243 22.51 -4.39 10.60
CA TYR A 243 22.11 -5.14 11.79
C TYR A 243 23.33 -5.65 12.54
N SER A 244 23.91 -4.81 13.39
CA SER A 244 24.55 -5.30 14.60
C SER A 244 23.49 -5.29 15.70
N ALA A 245 22.96 -6.48 16.02
CA ALA A 245 22.32 -6.73 17.29
C ALA A 245 23.37 -6.78 18.40
#